data_AF-A0A1E3KA31-F1
#
_entry.id   AF-A0A1E3KA31-F1
#
_cell.length_a   1.000
_cell.length_b   1.000
_cell.length_c   1.000
_cell.angle_alpha   90.00
_cell.angle_beta   90.00
_cell.angle_gamma   90.00
#
_symmetry.space_group_name_H-M   'P 1'
#
loop_
_entity.id
_entity.type
_entity.pdbx_description
1 polymer ?
#
loop_
_entity_poly.entity_id
_entity_poly.type
_entity_poly.pdbx_seq_one_letter_code
_entity_poly.pdbx_strand_id
1 'polypeptide(L)' 'MAPKTTAGKKRAGAPSAYNVYMKVQLAKIKEEQEKSGKKSDHKENFKKVAAEWKNAPENPKNKK' A
#
# COMPACT_ATOMS: atom_id res chain seq x y z
N MET A 1 0.92 26.44 30.06
CA MET A 1 1.60 25.45 29.19
C MET A 1 0.69 24.25 29.02
N ALA A 2 0.26 23.92 27.81
CA ALA A 2 -0.55 22.73 27.57
C ALA A 2 0.07 21.96 26.40
N PRO A 3 0.66 20.78 26.60
CA PRO A 3 0.96 19.90 25.49
C PRO A 3 -0.32 19.13 25.15
N LYS A 4 -1.08 19.64 24.18
CA LYS A 4 -2.01 18.81 23.41
C LYS A 4 -1.17 18.01 22.43
N THR A 5 -1.19 16.68 22.53
CA THR A 5 -1.29 15.70 21.43
C THR A 5 -0.79 14.33 21.89
N THR A 6 -1.69 13.54 22.46
CA THR A 6 -1.53 12.07 22.52
C THR A 6 -1.91 11.49 21.16
N ALA A 7 -1.16 11.85 20.11
CA ALA A 7 -1.29 11.20 18.81
C ALA A 7 -0.42 9.94 18.84
N GLY A 8 -1.10 8.80 18.99
CA GLY A 8 -0.65 7.42 18.87
C GLY A 8 0.85 7.18 18.71
N LYS A 9 1.43 6.51 19.71
CA LYS A 9 2.72 5.83 19.62
C LYS A 9 2.78 5.01 18.33
N LYS A 10 3.35 5.57 17.26
CA LYS A 10 3.70 4.84 16.04
C LYS A 10 4.66 3.74 16.50
N ARG A 11 4.16 2.51 16.53
CA ARG A 11 4.99 1.32 16.76
C ARG A 11 6.11 1.39 15.72
N ALA A 12 7.35 1.57 16.17
CA ALA A 12 8.53 1.84 15.34
C ALA A 12 8.92 0.68 14.38
N GLY A 13 8.03 -0.27 14.14
CA GLY A 13 8.19 -1.37 13.19
C GLY A 13 6.93 -1.69 12.37
N ALA A 14 5.85 -0.91 12.50
CA ALA A 14 4.66 -1.13 11.68
C ALA A 14 4.89 -0.56 10.26
N PRO A 15 4.77 -1.37 9.20
CA PRO A 15 4.84 -0.85 7.83
C PRO A 15 3.78 0.22 7.62
N SER A 16 4.15 1.31 6.92
CA SER A 16 3.20 2.35 6.50
C SER A 16 2.03 1.73 5.74
N ALA A 17 0.83 2.31 5.85
CA ALA A 17 -0.36 1.86 5.11
C ALA A 17 -0.07 1.67 3.61
N TYR A 18 0.78 2.54 3.03
CA TYR A 18 1.27 2.39 1.67
C TYR A 18 2.05 1.10 1.44
N ASN A 19 2.98 0.76 2.32
CA ASN A 19 3.79 -0.45 2.20
C ASN A 19 2.95 -1.72 2.38
N VAL A 20 1.93 -1.67 3.25
CA VAL A 20 0.98 -2.78 3.41
C VAL A 20 0.17 -2.97 2.13
N TYR A 21 -0.45 -1.89 1.63
CA TYR A 21 -1.20 -1.91 0.39
C TYR A 21 -0.37 -2.37 -0.80
N MET A 22 0.84 -1.84 -0.94
CA MET A 22 1.76 -2.24 -2.01
C MET A 22 2.05 -3.74 -1.98
N LYS A 23 2.37 -4.31 -0.81
CA LYS A 23 2.63 -5.75 -0.69
C LYS A 23 1.39 -6.59 -1.02
N VAL A 24 0.22 -6.20 -0.53
CA VAL A 24 -1.04 -6.93 -0.77
C VAL A 24 -1.41 -6.91 -2.24
N GLN A 25 -1.37 -5.74 -2.89
CA GLN A 25 -1.73 -5.62 -4.30
C GLN A 25 -0.70 -6.27 -5.22
N LEU A 26 0.60 -6.16 -4.93
CA LEU A 26 1.63 -6.86 -5.70
C LEU A 26 1.50 -8.39 -5.58
N ALA A 27 1.15 -8.91 -4.40
CA ALA A 27 0.89 -10.33 -4.21
C ALA A 27 -0.30 -10.78 -5.06
N LYS A 28 -1.44 -10.06 -5.02
CA LYS A 28 -2.62 -10.36 -5.85
C LYS A 28 -2.31 -10.35 -7.34
N ILE A 29 -1.63 -9.30 -7.82
CA ILE A 29 -1.26 -9.19 -9.24
C ILE A 29 -0.30 -10.31 -9.62
N LYS A 30 0.67 -10.64 -8.76
CA LYS A 30 1.59 -11.75 -9.01
C LYS A 30 0.83 -13.08 -9.12
N GLU A 31 -0.10 -13.36 -8.21
CA GLU A 31 -0.94 -14.56 -8.27
C GLU A 31 -1.82 -14.59 -9.53
N GLU A 32 -2.44 -13.47 -9.93
CA GLU A 32 -3.20 -13.38 -11.17
C GLU A 32 -2.34 -13.59 -12.42
N GLN A 33 -1.13 -13.01 -12.44
CA GLN A 33 -0.21 -13.16 -13.56
C GLN A 33 0.36 -14.57 -13.64
N GLU A 34 0.65 -15.20 -12.51
CA GLU A 34 1.06 -16.60 -12.43
C GLU A 34 -0.05 -17.53 -12.91
N LYS A 35 -1.31 -17.30 -12.48
CA LYS A 35 -2.48 -18.05 -12.97
C LYS A 35 -2.74 -17.87 -14.47
N SER A 36 -2.46 -16.69 -15.00
CA SER A 36 -2.64 -16.38 -16.43
C SER A 36 -1.43 -16.79 -17.29
N GLY A 37 -0.37 -17.36 -16.70
CA GLY A 37 0.87 -17.69 -17.41
C GLY A 37 1.63 -16.48 -17.95
N LYS A 38 1.31 -15.27 -17.48
CA LYS A 38 1.87 -14.00 -17.96
C LYS A 38 3.12 -13.66 -17.17
N LYS A 39 4.19 -13.23 -17.84
CA LYS A 39 5.43 -12.80 -17.17
C LYS A 39 5.13 -11.68 -16.17
N SER A 40 5.43 -11.94 -14.91
CA SER A 40 5.30 -10.98 -13.83
C SER A 40 6.32 -9.86 -14.00
N ASP A 41 5.95 -8.76 -14.64
CA ASP A 41 6.79 -7.56 -14.69
C ASP A 41 6.61 -6.75 -13.41
N HIS A 42 7.55 -6.95 -12.48
CA HIS A 42 7.48 -6.35 -11.15
C HIS A 42 7.46 -4.82 -11.21
N LYS A 43 8.08 -4.21 -12.23
CA LYS A 43 8.19 -2.74 -12.37
C LYS A 43 6.89 -2.13 -12.87
N GLU A 44 6.27 -2.74 -13.88
CA GLU A 44 4.94 -2.37 -14.39
C GLU A 44 3.87 -2.54 -13.31
N ASN A 45 3.86 -3.69 -12.63
CA ASN A 45 2.89 -3.98 -11.58
C ASN A 45 3.04 -2.99 -10.42
N PHE A 46 4.28 -2.66 -10.03
CA PHE A 46 4.53 -1.65 -9.00
C PHE A 46 4.03 -0.25 -9.40
N LYS A 47 4.28 0.18 -10.63
CA LYS A 47 3.77 1.47 -11.13
C LYS A 47 2.25 1.53 -11.15
N LYS A 48 1.59 0.46 -11.59
CA LYS A 48 0.11 0.36 -11.59
C LYS A 48 -0.45 0.47 -10.18
N VAL A 49 0.05 -0.34 -9.25
CA VAL A 49 -0.39 -0.31 -7.85
C VAL A 49 -0.13 1.05 -7.20
N ALA A 50 1.02 1.67 -7.47
CA ALA A 50 1.34 3.00 -6.94
C ALA A 50 0.41 4.09 -7.51
N ALA A 51 0.01 3.99 -8.78
CA ALA A 51 -0.99 4.87 -9.36
C ALA A 51 -2.37 4.66 -8.73
N GLU A 52 -2.78 3.40 -8.54
CA GLU A 52 -4.04 3.06 -7.87
C GLU A 52 -4.07 3.45 -6.40
N TRP A 53 -2.92 3.40 -5.69
CA TRP A 53 -2.83 3.83 -4.29
C TRP A 53 -3.30 5.27 -4.07
N LYS A 54 -3.08 6.16 -5.04
CA LYS A 54 -3.58 7.54 -4.96
C LYS A 54 -5.10 7.61 -4.89
N ASN A 55 -5.80 6.63 -5.44
CA ASN A 55 -7.26 6.53 -5.45
C ASN A 55 -7.79 5.50 -4.44
N ALA A 56 -6.91 4.72 -3.80
CA ALA A 56 -7.30 3.64 -2.91
C ALA A 56 -7.98 4.20 -1.63
N PRO A 57 -9.07 3.58 -1.17
CA PRO A 57 -9.76 3.98 0.07
C PRO A 57 -8.93 3.66 1.33
N GLU A 58 -7.98 2.72 1.23
CA GLU A 58 -7.01 2.41 2.30
C GLU A 58 -5.95 3.49 2.46
N ASN A 59 -5.83 4.42 1.51
CA ASN A 59 -4.91 5.53 1.64
C ASN A 59 -5.43 6.49 2.73
N PRO A 60 -4.70 6.67 3.84
CA PRO A 60 -5.11 7.59 4.90
C PRO A 60 -5.24 9.04 4.42
N LYS A 61 -4.68 9.38 3.24
CA LYS A 61 -4.86 10.67 2.57
C LYS A 61 -6.24 10.85 1.90
N ASN A 62 -6.91 9.74 1.57
CA ASN A 62 -8.25 9.73 0.97
C ASN A 62 -9.37 9.58 2.00
N LYS A 63 -9.04 9.18 3.23
CA LYS A 63 -9.93 9.30 4.39
C LYS A 63 -9.98 10.78 4.80
N LYS A 64 -10.93 11.50 4.21
CA LYS A 64 -11.30 12.86 4.62
C LYS A 64 -12.44 12.80 5.63
#